data_AF-A0A2V6QY41-F1
#
_entry.id   AF-A0A2V6QY41-F1
#
_cell.length_a   1.000
_cell.length_b   1.000
_cell.length_c   1.000
_cell.angle_alpha   90.00
_cell.angle_beta   90.00
_cell.angle_gamma   90.00
#
_symmetry.space_group_name_H-M   'P 1'
#
loop_
_entity.id
_entity.type
_entity.pdbx_description
1 polymer ?
#
loop_
_entity_poly.entity_id
_entity_poly.type
_entity_poly.pdbx_seq_one_letter_code
_entity_poly.pdbx_strand_id
1 'polypeptide(L)'
;MSASPWPAWPRRARSSESPEQTSWAGAAGNCVIVGRGSAYFLRDRADAYHVFVYAPFDEKIRRERRAGRSAAEATQLVETVDRERAAFIKKYFDKDWPDRQLYHLMIDSALGDEGVVQTILAGIATLEN
;
A
#
# COMPACT_ATOMS: atom_id res chain seq x y z
N MET A 1 -5.16 -20.33 -23.44
CA MET A 1 -4.74 -18.94 -23.15
C MET A 1 -5.76 -18.36 -22.19
N SER A 2 -5.47 -18.36 -20.88
CA SER A 2 -6.38 -17.83 -19.86
C SER A 2 -6.24 -16.31 -19.82
N ALA A 3 -7.33 -15.58 -20.04
CA ALA A 3 -7.36 -14.15 -19.81
C ALA A 3 -7.15 -13.87 -18.31
N SER A 4 -6.30 -12.89 -18.00
CA SER A 4 -6.00 -12.47 -16.63
C SER A 4 -7.28 -11.97 -15.93
N PRO A 5 -7.63 -12.46 -14.72
CA PRO A 5 -8.81 -12.01 -13.98
C PRO A 5 -8.63 -10.61 -13.34
N TRP A 6 -7.55 -9.90 -13.67
CA TRP A 6 -7.14 -8.63 -13.06
C TRP A 6 -7.56 -7.43 -13.93
N PRO A 7 -8.14 -6.36 -13.35
CA PRO A 7 -8.52 -5.15 -14.09
C PRO A 7 -7.29 -4.44 -14.69
N ALA A 8 -7.46 -3.82 -15.87
CA ALA A 8 -6.39 -3.14 -16.58
C ALA A 8 -5.97 -1.83 -15.87
N TRP A 9 -4.74 -1.77 -15.36
CA TRP A 9 -4.15 -0.59 -14.71
C TRP A 9 -3.29 0.23 -15.69
N PRO A 10 -3.14 1.57 -15.53
CA PRO A 10 -2.31 2.40 -16.43
C PRO A 10 -0.86 1.91 -16.57
N ARG A 11 -0.37 1.87 -17.83
CA ARG A 11 0.88 1.25 -18.32
C ARG A 11 2.23 1.73 -17.73
N ARG A 12 2.25 2.55 -16.68
CA ARG A 12 3.50 3.23 -16.21
C ARG A 12 4.04 2.79 -14.84
N ALA A 13 3.47 1.76 -14.21
CA ALA A 13 4.01 1.18 -12.97
C ALA A 13 4.43 -0.28 -13.19
N ARG A 14 5.71 -0.51 -13.47
CA ARG A 14 6.30 -1.86 -13.41
C ARG A 14 6.50 -2.25 -11.93
N SER A 15 5.51 -2.92 -11.34
CA SER A 15 5.68 -3.72 -10.10
C SER A 15 4.41 -4.56 -9.79
N SER A 16 4.53 -5.89 -9.92
CA SER A 16 3.64 -7.01 -9.49
C SER A 16 2.11 -6.89 -9.70
N GLU A 17 1.62 -7.33 -10.86
CA GLU A 17 0.21 -7.34 -11.36
C GLU A 17 -0.63 -8.59 -10.99
N SER A 18 -0.14 -9.53 -10.18
CA SER A 18 -0.86 -10.74 -9.76
C SER A 18 -0.50 -11.11 -8.32
N PRO A 19 -1.40 -11.72 -7.52
CA PRO A 19 -1.07 -12.39 -6.25
C PRO A 19 0.13 -13.33 -6.39
N GLU A 20 0.25 -13.99 -7.53
CA GLU A 20 1.38 -14.85 -7.87
C GLU A 20 2.69 -14.07 -7.94
N GLN A 21 2.66 -12.81 -8.38
CA GLN A 21 3.84 -11.94 -8.43
C GLN A 21 4.19 -11.36 -7.05
N THR A 22 3.20 -11.06 -6.20
CA THR A 22 3.46 -10.68 -4.80
C THR A 22 4.06 -11.85 -4.03
N SER A 23 3.54 -13.06 -4.24
CA SER A 23 4.09 -14.31 -3.68
C SER A 23 5.51 -14.56 -4.18
N TRP A 24 5.76 -14.42 -5.49
CA TRP A 24 7.08 -14.58 -6.10
C TRP A 24 8.10 -13.56 -5.60
N ALA A 25 7.73 -12.28 -5.54
CA ALA A 25 8.61 -11.22 -5.03
C ALA A 25 8.96 -11.46 -3.56
N GLY A 26 7.98 -11.86 -2.74
CA GLY A 26 8.25 -12.27 -1.36
C GLY A 26 9.21 -13.46 -1.29
N ALA A 27 9.09 -14.44 -2.19
CA ALA A 27 9.98 -15.60 -2.21
C ALA A 27 11.44 -15.25 -2.55
N ALA A 28 11.68 -14.18 -3.33
CA ALA A 28 13.03 -13.71 -3.64
C ALA A 28 13.75 -13.04 -2.45
N GLY A 29 13.00 -12.57 -1.43
CA GLY A 29 13.56 -11.85 -0.27
C GLY A 29 14.08 -10.45 -0.60
N ASN A 30 14.54 -9.72 0.42
CA ASN A 30 15.18 -8.40 0.34
C ASN A 30 14.51 -7.41 -0.65
N CYS A 31 13.21 -7.18 -0.50
CA CYS A 31 12.47 -6.27 -1.37
C CYS A 31 11.40 -5.48 -0.61
N VAL A 32 10.97 -4.37 -1.21
CA VAL A 32 9.84 -3.57 -0.73
C VAL A 32 8.66 -3.75 -1.69
N ILE A 33 7.52 -4.20 -1.16
CA ILE A 33 6.28 -4.42 -1.93
C ILE A 33 5.25 -3.38 -1.52
N VAL A 34 4.85 -2.52 -2.45
CA VAL A 34 3.91 -1.43 -2.20
C VAL A 34 2.49 -1.81 -2.65
N GLY A 35 1.55 -1.79 -1.70
CA GLY A 35 0.11 -1.91 -1.97
C GLY A 35 -0.36 -3.31 -2.38
N ARG A 36 -1.42 -3.36 -3.19
CA ARG A 36 -1.96 -4.58 -3.84
C ARG A 36 -2.30 -5.74 -2.89
N GLY A 37 -2.65 -5.43 -1.64
CA GLY A 37 -2.97 -6.45 -0.63
C GLY A 37 -1.77 -7.25 -0.15
N SER A 38 -0.53 -6.74 -0.30
CA SER A 38 0.68 -7.43 0.15
C SER A 38 0.61 -7.89 1.61
N ALA A 39 0.13 -7.03 2.52
CA ALA A 39 -0.09 -7.37 3.92
C ALA A 39 -1.06 -8.54 4.13
N TYR A 40 -2.00 -8.75 3.22
CA TYR A 40 -2.96 -9.85 3.28
C TYR A 40 -2.38 -11.13 2.67
N PHE A 41 -1.65 -11.04 1.55
CA PHE A 41 -1.00 -12.18 0.92
C PHE A 41 0.15 -12.76 1.75
N LEU A 42 0.89 -11.88 2.44
CA LEU A 42 2.09 -12.24 3.19
C LEU A 42 1.83 -12.26 4.71
N ARG A 43 0.57 -12.29 5.14
CA ARG A 43 0.17 -12.25 6.56
C ARG A 43 0.76 -13.40 7.39
N ASP A 44 0.97 -14.57 6.78
CA ASP A 44 1.46 -15.77 7.43
C ASP A 44 3.00 -15.90 7.38
N ARG A 45 3.69 -14.85 6.90
CA ARG A 45 5.15 -14.81 6.81
C ARG A 45 5.76 -14.05 7.99
N ALA A 46 6.54 -14.76 8.79
CA ALA A 46 7.25 -14.18 9.93
C ALA A 46 8.41 -13.25 9.52
N ASP A 47 8.91 -13.36 8.30
CA ASP A 47 9.99 -12.55 7.74
C ASP A 47 9.50 -11.31 6.97
N ALA A 48 8.20 -10.97 7.07
CA ALA A 48 7.61 -9.85 6.37
C ALA A 48 7.18 -8.74 7.34
N TYR A 49 7.73 -7.53 7.16
CA TYR A 49 7.37 -6.35 7.94
C TYR A 49 6.32 -5.48 7.23
N HIS A 50 5.06 -5.64 7.62
CA HIS A 50 3.92 -4.88 7.07
C HIS A 50 3.78 -3.48 7.67
N VAL A 51 3.82 -2.46 6.81
CA VAL A 51 3.64 -1.05 7.17
C VAL A 51 2.47 -0.44 6.42
N PHE A 52 1.62 0.31 7.13
CA PHE A 52 0.55 1.12 6.56
C PHE A 52 0.89 2.61 6.65
N VAL A 53 1.18 3.24 5.51
CA VAL A 53 1.44 4.69 5.44
C VAL A 53 0.15 5.41 5.04
N TYR A 54 -0.29 6.37 5.86
CA TYR A 54 -1.48 7.17 5.61
C TYR A 54 -1.20 8.68 5.73
N ALA A 55 -2.22 9.50 5.51
CA ALA A 55 -2.22 10.93 5.81
C ALA A 55 -3.65 11.42 6.03
N PRO A 56 -3.85 12.52 6.78
CA PRO A 56 -5.13 13.22 6.85
C PRO A 56 -5.64 13.54 5.45
N PHE A 57 -6.97 13.56 5.28
CA PHE A 57 -7.58 13.80 3.98
C PHE A 57 -7.09 15.11 3.34
N ASP A 58 -7.13 16.20 4.10
CA ASP A 58 -6.69 17.52 3.64
C ASP A 58 -5.22 17.57 3.23
N GLU A 59 -4.38 16.79 3.90
CA GLU A 59 -2.95 16.68 3.56
C GLU A 59 -2.76 15.97 2.21
N LYS A 60 -3.53 14.91 1.94
CA LYS A 60 -3.56 14.24 0.63
C LYS A 60 -4.00 15.21 -0.47
N ILE A 61 -5.08 15.96 -0.24
CA ILE A 61 -5.56 16.99 -1.18
C ILE A 61 -4.49 18.06 -1.43
N ARG A 62 -3.85 18.55 -0.35
CA ARG A 62 -2.80 19.56 -0.45
C ARG A 62 -1.64 19.08 -1.32
N ARG A 63 -1.22 17.82 -1.20
CA ARG A 63 -0.16 17.22 -2.02
C ARG A 63 -0.55 17.15 -3.49
N GLU A 64 -1.76 16.66 -3.79
CA GLU A 64 -2.25 16.58 -5.17
C GLU A 64 -2.42 17.96 -5.82
N ARG A 65 -2.83 18.98 -5.05
CA ARG A 65 -2.88 20.37 -5.52
C ARG A 65 -1.49 20.92 -5.83
N ARG A 66 -0.48 20.63 -5.00
CA ARG A 66 0.92 21.00 -5.28
C ARG A 66 1.45 20.30 -6.53
N ALA A 67 0.93 19.12 -6.85
CA ALA A 67 1.22 18.40 -8.08
C ALA A 67 0.47 18.94 -9.32
N GLY A 68 -0.24 20.07 -9.20
CA GLY A 68 -0.86 20.78 -10.33
C GLY A 68 -2.33 20.44 -10.58
N ARG A 69 -2.98 19.64 -9.72
CA ARG A 69 -4.41 19.33 -9.84
C ARG A 69 -5.29 20.43 -9.27
N SER A 70 -6.48 20.60 -9.84
CA SER A 70 -7.54 21.40 -9.23
C SER A 70 -8.01 20.76 -7.91
N ALA A 71 -8.71 21.53 -7.07
CA ALA A 71 -9.26 21.02 -5.82
C ALA A 71 -10.27 19.88 -6.06
N ALA A 72 -11.11 20.00 -7.11
CA ALA A 72 -12.09 18.98 -7.46
C ALA A 72 -11.40 17.68 -7.92
N GLU A 73 -10.41 17.77 -8.81
CA GLU A 73 -9.65 16.60 -9.28
C GLU A 73 -8.87 15.93 -8.16
N ALA A 74 -8.25 16.70 -7.27
CA ALA A 74 -7.54 16.18 -6.11
C ALA A 74 -8.49 15.39 -5.18
N THR A 75 -9.67 15.96 -4.90
CA THR A 75 -10.71 15.34 -4.06
C THR A 75 -11.19 14.04 -4.67
N GLN A 76 -11.60 14.09 -5.94
CA GLN A 76 -12.09 12.92 -6.66
C GLN A 76 -11.02 11.81 -6.74
N LEU A 77 -9.75 12.18 -6.96
CA LEU A 77 -8.66 11.22 -7.03
C LEU A 77 -8.43 10.52 -5.69
N VAL A 78 -8.32 11.27 -4.60
CA VAL A 78 -8.06 10.71 -3.26
C VAL A 78 -9.19 9.78 -2.83
N GLU A 79 -10.44 10.20 -3.00
CA GLU A 79 -11.61 9.38 -2.67
C GLU A 79 -11.67 8.11 -3.52
N THR A 80 -11.39 8.24 -4.82
CA THR A 80 -11.45 7.10 -5.75
C THR A 80 -10.37 6.08 -5.42
N VAL A 81 -9.13 6.52 -5.19
CA VAL A 81 -8.02 5.62 -4.86
C VAL A 81 -8.27 4.88 -3.54
N ASP A 82 -8.73 5.55 -2.49
CA ASP A 82 -8.99 4.90 -1.21
C ASP A 82 -10.18 3.93 -1.30
N ARG A 83 -11.24 4.31 -2.02
CA ARG A 83 -12.39 3.43 -2.29
C ARG A 83 -11.99 2.20 -3.09
N GLU A 84 -11.16 2.35 -4.13
CA GLU A 84 -10.69 1.24 -4.95
C GLU A 84 -9.79 0.27 -4.16
N ARG A 85 -8.92 0.80 -3.28
CA ARG A 85 -8.12 -0.02 -2.36
C ARG A 85 -9.00 -0.83 -1.43
N ALA A 86 -10.01 -0.21 -0.82
CA ALA A 86 -10.96 -0.91 0.04
C ALA A 86 -11.78 -1.97 -0.70
N ALA A 87 -12.30 -1.63 -1.88
CA ALA A 87 -13.07 -2.55 -2.72
C ALA A 87 -12.22 -3.75 -3.17
N PHE A 88 -10.95 -3.54 -3.51
CA PHE A 88 -10.03 -4.62 -3.84
C PHE A 88 -9.86 -5.60 -2.67
N ILE A 89 -9.57 -5.08 -1.48
CA ILE A 89 -9.41 -5.94 -0.29
C ILE A 89 -10.69 -6.71 0.01
N LYS A 90 -11.84 -6.03 -0.02
CA LYS A 90 -13.13 -6.66 0.21
C LYS A 90 -13.42 -7.76 -0.80
N LYS A 91 -13.16 -7.51 -2.09
CA LYS A 91 -13.41 -8.48 -3.17
C LYS A 91 -12.54 -9.73 -3.06
N TYR A 92 -11.25 -9.58 -2.77
CA TYR A 92 -10.29 -10.69 -2.87
C TYR A 92 -9.99 -11.39 -1.55
N PHE A 93 -10.24 -10.74 -0.41
CA PHE A 93 -9.96 -11.30 0.92
C PHE A 93 -11.19 -11.37 1.83
N ASP A 94 -12.31 -10.79 1.42
CA ASP A 94 -13.51 -10.61 2.25
C ASP A 94 -13.20 -9.92 3.60
N LYS A 95 -12.35 -8.89 3.55
CA LYS A 95 -11.93 -8.09 4.71
C LYS A 95 -12.20 -6.60 4.49
N ASP A 96 -12.27 -5.86 5.59
CA ASP A 96 -12.38 -4.41 5.57
C ASP A 96 -10.97 -3.80 5.62
N TRP A 97 -10.75 -2.77 4.81
CA TRP A 97 -9.46 -2.09 4.73
C TRP A 97 -9.50 -0.72 5.43
N PRO A 98 -8.48 -0.36 6.22
CA PRO A 98 -7.33 -1.18 6.62
C PRO A 98 -7.65 -2.08 7.85
N ASP A 99 -7.39 -3.38 7.74
CA ASP A 99 -7.34 -4.29 8.90
C ASP A 99 -6.06 -4.03 9.70
N ARG A 100 -6.20 -3.36 10.85
CA ARG A 100 -5.06 -2.93 11.69
C ARG A 100 -4.23 -4.10 12.19
N GLN A 101 -4.81 -5.30 12.30
CA GLN A 101 -4.12 -6.48 12.84
C GLN A 101 -3.07 -7.03 11.87
N LEU A 102 -3.12 -6.63 10.60
CA LEU A 102 -2.18 -7.06 9.56
C LEU A 102 -0.95 -6.16 9.43
N TYR A 103 -0.87 -5.06 10.20
CA TYR A 103 0.22 -4.10 10.10
C TYR A 103 0.98 -4.03 11.43
N HIS A 104 2.30 -4.15 11.35
CA HIS A 104 3.19 -3.95 12.50
C HIS A 104 3.31 -2.45 12.84
N LEU A 105 3.24 -1.59 11.82
CA LEU A 105 3.32 -0.14 11.96
C LEU A 105 2.27 0.54 11.09
N MET A 106 1.50 1.45 11.67
CA MET A 106 0.68 2.41 10.94
C MET A 106 1.24 3.81 11.19
N ILE A 107 1.59 4.55 10.15
CA ILE A 107 2.30 5.83 10.28
C ILE A 107 1.72 6.92 9.40
N ASP A 108 1.55 8.11 9.99
CA ASP A 108 1.11 9.31 9.29
C ASP A 108 2.28 9.96 8.54
N SER A 109 2.18 10.01 7.22
CA SER A 109 3.18 10.64 6.36
C SER A 109 3.20 12.17 6.44
N ALA A 110 2.26 12.81 7.15
CA ALA A 110 2.36 14.23 7.48
C ALA A 110 3.58 14.56 8.37
N LEU A 111 4.19 13.55 9.00
CA LEU A 111 5.46 13.68 9.75
C LEU A 111 6.66 14.06 8.85
N GLY A 112 6.53 13.91 7.53
CA GLY A 112 7.60 14.15 6.56
C GLY A 112 8.43 12.90 6.28
N ASP A 113 8.95 12.82 5.05
CA ASP A 113 9.54 11.60 4.49
C ASP A 113 10.69 11.05 5.35
N GLU A 114 11.60 11.92 5.82
CA GLU A 114 12.73 11.52 6.66
C GLU A 114 12.26 10.86 7.96
N GLY A 115 11.34 11.50 8.69
CA GLY A 115 10.83 10.96 9.96
C GLY A 115 10.10 9.62 9.78
N VAL A 116 9.35 9.49 8.68
CA VAL A 116 8.65 8.24 8.34
C VAL A 116 9.66 7.13 8.03
N VAL A 117 10.65 7.39 7.18
CA VAL A 117 11.68 6.42 6.80
C VAL A 117 12.46 5.95 8.01
N GLN A 118 12.93 6.87 8.86
CA GLN A 118 13.68 6.52 10.07
C GLN A 118 12.84 5.66 11.03
N THR A 119 11.56 5.97 11.19
CA THR A 119 10.66 5.18 12.05
C THR A 119 10.45 3.77 11.51
N ILE A 120 10.30 3.62 10.19
CA ILE A 120 10.15 2.31 9.54
C ILE A 120 11.43 1.48 9.73
N LEU A 121 12.61 2.06 9.48
CA LEU A 121 13.89 1.38 9.64
C LEU A 121 14.16 0.97 11.09
N ALA A 122 13.85 1.85 12.04
CA ALA A 122 13.98 1.55 13.47
C ALA A 122 13.07 0.38 13.87
N GLY A 123 11.85 0.32 13.34
CA GLY A 123 10.92 -0.80 13.57
C GLY A 123 11.44 -2.14 13.03
N ILE A 124 12.01 -2.15 11.82
CA ILE A 124 12.59 -3.37 11.22
C ILE A 124 13.71 -3.94 12.12
N ALA A 125 14.60 -3.08 12.62
CA ALA A 125 15.71 -3.50 13.48
C ALA A 125 15.27 -4.17 14.79
N THR A 126 14.03 -3.92 15.26
CA THR A 126 13.50 -4.60 16.46
C THR A 126 13.05 -6.04 16.21
N LEU A 127 12.80 -6.41 14.95
CA LEU A 127 12.37 -7.76 14.57
C LEU A 127 13.53 -8.70 14.27
N GLU A 128 14.74 -8.16 14.10
CA GLU A 128 15.96 -8.93 13.86
C GLU A 128 16.66 -9.41 15.16
N ASN A 129 16.12 -9.03 16.33
CA ASN A 129 16.65 -9.38 17.66
C ASN A 129 15.89 -10.53 18.33
#